data_AF-A0A9W8CQT1-F1
#
_entry.id   AF-A0A9W8CQT1-F1
#
_cell.length_a   1.000
_cell.length_b   1.000
_cell.length_c   1.000
_cell.angle_alpha   90.00
_cell.angle_beta   90.00
_cell.angle_gamma   90.00
#
_symmetry.space_group_name_H-M   'P 1'
#
loop_
_entity.id
_entity.type
_entity.pdbx_description
1 polymer ?
#
loop_
_entity_poly.entity_id
_entity_poly.type
_entity_poly.pdbx_seq_one_letter_code
_entity_poly.pdbx_strand_id
1 'polypeptide(L)'
;PSQITKCSLNVPRPIRAANQNYTLIAYSVSGDWDEATVNAGTKLTTDEQLGSANFTRVGDPGSIDILGACQAASGGQFSVFVDSSRALVAFYARDTGRDTFSVDLTY
;
A
#
# COMPACT_ATOMS: atom_id res chain seq x y z
N PRO A 1 -0.63 -6.79 -24.04
CA PRO A 1 -0.50 -5.52 -23.31
C PRO A 1 -1.66 -5.39 -22.30
N SER A 2 -1.38 -4.92 -21.09
CA SER A 2 -2.40 -4.73 -20.05
C SER A 2 -3.43 -3.68 -20.51
N GLN A 3 -4.72 -3.97 -20.35
CA GLN A 3 -5.81 -3.03 -20.62
C GLN A 3 -6.00 -2.02 -19.48
N ILE A 4 -5.25 -2.12 -18.39
CA ILE A 4 -5.46 -1.28 -17.20
C ILE A 4 -5.04 0.16 -17.50
N THR A 5 -6.00 1.08 -17.39
CA THR A 5 -5.86 2.53 -17.62
C THR A 5 -5.68 3.30 -16.31
N LYS A 6 -6.14 2.75 -15.19
CA LYS A 6 -5.96 3.32 -13.85
C LYS A 6 -5.79 2.21 -12.81
N CYS A 7 -4.85 2.40 -11.88
CA CYS A 7 -4.73 1.57 -10.70
C CYS A 7 -4.31 2.41 -9.50
N SER A 8 -5.14 2.44 -8.47
CA SER A 8 -4.87 3.24 -7.26
C SER A 8 -5.06 2.40 -6.01
N LEU A 9 -4.04 2.38 -5.15
CA LEU A 9 -4.14 1.85 -3.80
C LEU A 9 -4.78 2.91 -2.91
N ASN A 10 -5.99 2.65 -2.45
CA ASN A 10 -6.68 3.47 -1.48
C ASN A 10 -6.11 3.21 -0.09
N VAL A 11 -5.68 4.28 0.55
CA VAL A 11 -5.17 4.29 1.91
C VAL A 11 -6.29 4.78 2.84
N PRO A 12 -6.73 3.98 3.82
CA PRO A 12 -7.80 4.36 4.73
C PRO A 12 -7.32 5.44 5.70
N ARG A 13 -8.27 6.00 6.45
CA ARG A 13 -8.00 7.03 7.45
C ARG A 13 -7.08 6.46 8.56
N PRO A 14 -5.93 7.09 8.85
CA PRO A 14 -5.09 6.67 9.97
C PRO A 14 -5.78 6.95 11.31
N ILE A 15 -5.62 6.03 12.27
CA ILE A 15 -6.02 6.19 13.68
C ILE A 15 -5.00 7.05 14.42
N ARG A 16 -3.72 6.87 14.08
CA ARG A 16 -2.61 7.68 14.57
C ARG A 16 -1.69 7.98 13.41
N ALA A 17 -1.22 9.22 13.35
CA ALA A 17 -0.15 9.66 12.49
C ALA A 17 0.63 10.73 13.25
N ALA A 18 1.88 10.96 12.87
CA ALA A 18 2.58 12.14 13.34
C ALA A 18 1.81 13.40 12.87
N ASN A 19 1.75 14.46 13.68
CA ASN A 19 1.12 15.75 13.31
C ASN A 19 1.97 16.52 12.27
N GLN A 20 2.56 15.80 11.33
CA GLN A 20 3.45 16.28 10.29
C GLN A 20 3.20 15.46 9.03
N ASN A 21 3.69 15.97 7.91
CA ASN A 21 3.61 15.24 6.65
C ASN A 21 4.37 13.92 6.78
N TYR A 22 3.72 12.84 6.35
CA TYR A 22 4.37 11.54 6.22
C TYR A 22 4.14 10.99 4.83
N THR A 23 5.12 10.24 4.34
CA THR A 23 5.05 9.58 3.04
C THR A 23 4.81 8.11 3.27
N LEU A 24 3.75 7.57 2.68
CA LEU A 24 3.60 6.13 2.56
C LEU A 24 4.15 5.71 1.21
N ILE A 25 4.95 4.65 1.22
CA ILE A 25 5.58 4.10 0.03
C ILE A 25 5.05 2.69 -0.13
N ALA A 26 4.55 2.39 -1.32
CA ALA A 26 4.13 1.05 -1.72
C ALA A 26 5.29 0.38 -2.46
N TYR A 27 5.62 -0.85 -2.05
CA TYR A 27 6.63 -1.69 -2.70
C TYR A 27 5.98 -2.94 -3.27
N SER A 28 6.49 -3.44 -4.40
CA SER A 28 6.13 -4.80 -4.86
C SER A 28 6.66 -5.83 -3.87
N VAL A 29 6.13 -7.06 -3.89
CA VAL A 29 6.72 -8.21 -3.20
C VAL A 29 6.82 -9.42 -4.11
N SER A 30 7.76 -10.31 -3.81
CA SER A 30 8.02 -11.50 -4.62
C SER A 30 6.80 -12.41 -4.67
N GLY A 31 6.62 -13.16 -5.76
CA GLY A 31 5.55 -14.16 -5.87
C GLY A 31 5.63 -15.27 -4.81
N ASP A 32 6.83 -15.53 -4.26
CA ASP A 32 7.07 -16.46 -3.15
C ASP A 32 6.75 -15.87 -1.76
N TRP A 33 6.02 -14.74 -1.72
CA TRP A 33 5.61 -14.09 -0.49
C TRP A 33 4.64 -14.97 0.32
N ASP A 34 5.01 -15.25 1.57
CA ASP A 34 4.18 -15.95 2.53
C ASP A 34 3.72 -15.00 3.65
N GLU A 35 2.43 -14.66 3.63
CA GLU A 35 1.80 -13.78 4.62
C GLU A 35 1.92 -14.31 6.06
N ALA A 36 2.06 -15.62 6.26
CA ALA A 36 2.13 -16.22 7.59
C ALA A 36 3.49 -16.03 8.26
N THR A 37 4.55 -15.80 7.48
CA THR A 37 5.93 -15.72 7.98
C THR A 37 6.50 -14.30 7.95
N VAL A 38 5.82 -13.36 7.30
CA VAL A 38 6.20 -11.95 7.26
C VAL A 38 5.80 -11.22 8.54
N ASN A 39 6.77 -10.55 9.14
CA ASN A 39 6.58 -9.54 10.17
C ASN A 39 7.53 -8.36 9.92
N ALA A 40 7.49 -7.33 10.77
CA ALA A 40 8.34 -6.15 10.64
C ALA A 40 9.85 -6.45 10.61
N GLY A 41 10.29 -7.59 11.14
CA GLY A 41 11.69 -8.04 11.13
C GLY A 41 12.08 -8.98 9.99
N THR A 42 11.12 -9.61 9.30
CA THR A 42 11.35 -10.53 8.17
C THR A 42 10.90 -9.95 6.83
N LYS A 43 10.67 -8.63 6.80
CA LYS A 43 10.23 -7.86 5.64
C LYS A 43 11.02 -8.29 4.39
N LEU A 44 10.34 -8.97 3.47
CA LEU A 44 10.91 -9.36 2.19
C LEU A 44 11.36 -8.09 1.47
N THR A 45 12.65 -8.01 1.16
CA THR A 45 13.24 -6.93 0.37
C THR A 45 12.92 -7.17 -1.09
N THR A 46 11.94 -6.44 -1.57
CA THR A 46 11.67 -6.20 -2.98
C THR A 46 11.67 -4.70 -3.13
N ASP A 47 12.73 -4.21 -3.76
CA ASP A 47 13.15 -2.82 -3.66
C ASP A 47 12.47 -1.91 -4.71
N GLU A 48 11.55 -2.44 -5.51
CA GLU A 48 10.84 -1.64 -6.52
C GLU A 48 9.71 -0.85 -5.86
N GLN A 49 9.95 0.44 -5.68
CA GLN A 49 8.94 1.40 -5.30
C GLN A 49 7.88 1.51 -6.41
N LEU A 50 6.65 1.15 -6.08
CA LEU A 50 5.50 1.23 -6.99
C LEU A 50 4.91 2.64 -7.04
N GLY A 51 4.99 3.35 -5.92
CA GLY A 51 4.43 4.68 -5.78
C GLY A 51 4.56 5.21 -4.36
N SER A 52 4.31 6.50 -4.19
CA SER A 52 4.30 7.15 -2.89
C SER A 52 3.31 8.30 -2.85
N ALA A 53 2.69 8.54 -1.70
CA ALA A 53 1.84 9.71 -1.49
C ALA A 53 2.18 10.39 -0.16
N ASN A 54 2.03 11.71 -0.13
CA ASN A 54 2.18 12.52 1.07
C ASN A 54 0.83 12.72 1.74
N PHE A 55 0.80 12.50 3.04
CA PHE A 55 -0.38 12.62 3.88
C PHE A 55 -0.12 13.67 4.94
N THR A 56 -1.08 14.58 5.13
CA THR A 56 -0.89 15.80 5.92
C THR A 56 -1.55 15.73 7.30
N ARG A 57 -2.47 14.79 7.54
CA ARG A 57 -3.24 14.75 8.79
C ARG A 57 -3.79 13.36 9.16
N VAL A 58 -3.99 13.16 10.45
CA VAL A 58 -4.85 12.09 11.01
C VAL A 58 -6.29 12.28 10.49
N GLY A 59 -6.92 11.19 10.06
CA GLY A 59 -8.34 11.17 9.71
C GLY A 59 -8.68 11.42 8.23
N ASP A 60 -7.70 11.81 7.41
CA ASP A 60 -7.89 11.99 5.97
C ASP A 60 -7.47 10.71 5.22
N PRO A 61 -8.32 10.15 4.34
CA PRO A 61 -7.92 9.07 3.45
C PRO A 61 -7.04 9.62 2.32
N GLY A 62 -6.39 8.73 1.57
CA GLY A 62 -5.70 9.13 0.35
C GLY A 62 -5.48 7.96 -0.60
N SER A 63 -4.68 8.19 -1.63
CA SER A 63 -4.40 7.19 -2.65
C SER A 63 -2.94 7.24 -3.10
N ILE A 64 -2.43 6.07 -3.48
CA ILE A 64 -1.12 5.90 -4.10
C ILE A 64 -1.36 5.36 -5.51
N ASP A 65 -0.81 6.03 -6.52
CA ASP A 65 -0.81 5.52 -7.90
C ASP A 65 0.15 4.32 -7.97
N ILE A 66 -0.37 3.18 -8.42
CA ILE A 66 0.35 1.92 -8.60
C ILE A 66 0.13 1.36 -10.01
N LEU A 67 -0.21 2.20 -10.99
CA LEU A 67 -0.53 1.79 -12.36
C LEU A 67 0.53 0.88 -12.97
N GLY A 68 1.82 1.21 -12.82
CA GLY A 68 2.92 0.39 -13.34
C GLY A 68 2.92 -1.03 -12.78
N ALA A 69 2.66 -1.18 -11.47
CA ALA A 69 2.57 -2.48 -10.82
C ALA A 69 1.42 -3.32 -11.38
N CYS A 70 0.25 -2.70 -11.55
CA CYS A 70 -0.94 -3.40 -12.05
C CYS A 70 -0.78 -3.78 -13.53
N GLN A 71 -0.06 -2.99 -14.32
CA GLN A 71 0.29 -3.33 -15.70
C GLN A 71 1.32 -4.47 -15.78
N ALA A 72 2.22 -4.58 -14.80
CA ALA A 72 3.24 -5.63 -14.70
C ALA A 72 2.75 -6.94 -14.06
N ALA A 73 1.66 -6.89 -13.29
CA ALA A 73 1.07 -8.05 -12.61
C ALA A 73 0.62 -9.13 -13.61
N SER A 74 1.44 -10.17 -13.77
CA SER A 74 1.15 -11.32 -14.62
C SER A 74 0.23 -12.28 -13.87
N GLY A 75 -1.03 -12.42 -14.31
CA GLY A 75 -2.03 -13.26 -13.65
C GLY A 75 -2.96 -12.52 -12.68
N GLY A 76 -2.93 -11.18 -12.66
CA GLY A 76 -3.90 -10.36 -11.92
C GLY A 76 -3.70 -10.35 -10.40
N GLN A 77 -2.55 -10.83 -9.91
CA GLN A 77 -2.18 -10.81 -8.51
C GLN A 77 -0.88 -10.01 -8.34
N PHE A 78 -0.87 -9.14 -7.34
CA PHE A 78 0.32 -8.45 -6.86
C PHE A 78 0.14 -8.23 -5.36
N SER A 79 1.24 -8.23 -4.64
CA SER A 79 1.25 -7.99 -3.21
C SER A 79 2.04 -6.72 -2.94
N VAL A 80 1.60 -5.97 -1.93
CA VAL A 80 2.10 -4.62 -1.63
C VAL A 80 2.41 -4.50 -0.15
N PHE A 81 3.57 -3.92 0.16
CA PHE A 81 3.91 -3.52 1.51
C PHE A 81 3.91 -1.98 1.63
N VAL A 82 3.35 -1.47 2.72
CA VAL A 82 3.33 -0.03 3.04
C VAL A 82 4.38 0.28 4.11
N ASP A 83 5.39 1.06 3.76
CA ASP A 83 6.43 1.48 4.70
C ASP A 83 6.05 2.75 5.47
N SER A 84 6.05 2.65 6.80
CA SER A 84 5.85 3.74 7.76
C SER A 84 7.02 3.92 8.73
N SER A 85 8.18 3.30 8.49
CA SER A 85 9.35 3.32 9.39
C SER A 85 9.87 4.73 9.76
N ARG A 86 9.52 5.75 8.96
CA ARG A 86 9.92 7.15 9.18
C ARG A 86 8.97 7.94 10.08
N ALA A 87 7.73 7.49 10.26
CA ALA A 87 6.72 8.13 11.11
C ALA A 87 5.73 7.08 11.63
N LEU A 88 5.48 7.02 12.94
CA LEU A 88 4.49 6.08 13.48
C LEU A 88 3.09 6.38 12.90
N VAL A 89 2.62 5.51 12.01
CA VAL A 89 1.26 5.54 11.45
C VAL A 89 0.54 4.25 11.78
N ALA A 90 -0.67 4.34 12.33
CA ALA A 90 -1.49 3.20 12.70
C ALA A 90 -2.83 3.24 11.96
N PHE A 91 -3.26 2.11 11.44
CA PHE A 91 -4.52 1.91 10.74
C PHE A 91 -5.39 0.90 11.48
N TYR A 92 -6.67 0.86 11.12
CA TYR A 92 -7.55 -0.21 11.58
C TYR A 92 -7.11 -1.55 10.99
N ALA A 93 -7.22 -2.61 11.79
CA ALA A 93 -7.03 -3.96 11.29
C ALA A 93 -8.17 -4.33 10.32
N ARG A 94 -7.88 -5.25 9.38
CA ARG A 94 -8.80 -5.72 8.34
C ARG A 94 -10.18 -6.12 8.89
N ASP A 95 -10.20 -6.80 10.03
CA ASP A 95 -11.42 -7.44 10.55
C ASP A 95 -12.24 -6.55 11.48
N THR A 96 -11.91 -5.25 11.55
CA THR A 96 -12.62 -4.30 12.43
C THR A 96 -13.93 -3.77 11.84
N GLY A 97 -14.25 -4.11 10.59
CA GLY A 97 -15.44 -3.62 9.88
C GLY A 97 -15.41 -2.12 9.54
N ARG A 98 -14.23 -1.51 9.55
CA ARG A 98 -13.97 -0.10 9.18
C ARG A 98 -13.22 -0.03 7.85
N ASP A 99 -13.01 1.17 7.32
CA ASP A 99 -12.24 1.41 6.09
C ASP A 99 -10.91 0.66 6.11
N THR A 100 -10.69 -0.19 5.11
CA THR A 100 -9.44 -0.94 4.90
C THR A 100 -8.70 -0.44 3.67
N PHE A 101 -7.46 -0.88 3.50
CA PHE A 101 -6.77 -0.74 2.23
C PHE A 101 -7.56 -1.46 1.13
N SER A 102 -7.66 -0.83 -0.04
CA SER A 102 -8.32 -1.40 -1.22
C SER A 102 -7.64 -0.93 -2.49
N VAL A 103 -7.88 -1.64 -3.59
CA VAL A 103 -7.32 -1.29 -4.90
C VAL A 103 -8.47 -0.98 -5.84
N ASP A 104 -8.47 0.22 -6.41
CA ASP A 104 -9.37 0.60 -7.49
C ASP A 104 -8.67 0.42 -8.84
N LEU A 105 -9.27 -0.40 -9.70
CA LEU A 105 -8.78 -0.74 -11.04
C LEU A 105 -9.76 -0.25 -12.10
N THR A 106 -9.25 0.29 -13.20
CA THR A 106 -10.03 0.64 -14.40
C THR A 106 -9.34 0.11 -15.65
N TYR A 107 -10.12 -0.43 -16.58
CA TYR A 107 -9.68 -1.00 -17.87
C TYR A 107 -9.86 -0.02 -19.04
#